data_AF-A0A6A8Q1M4-F1
#
_entry.id   AF-A0A6A8Q1M4-F1
#
_cell.length_a   1.000
_cell.length_b   1.000
_cell.length_c   1.000
_cell.angle_alpha   90.00
_cell.angle_beta   90.00
_cell.angle_gamma   90.00
#
_symmetry.space_group_name_H-M   'P 1'
#
loop_
_entity.id
_entity.type
_entity.pdbx_description
1 polymer ?
#
loop_
_entity_poly.entity_id
_entity_poly.type
_entity_poly.pdbx_seq_one_letter_code
_entity_poly.pdbx_strand_id
1 'polypeptide(L)'
;MKKEYQILLTNVVACLVLYLVFAYLELTFVGYGLALAAASVFLYTLMKAVRSKISSKREYKIMAGVMGYLFAVNLIFGGIQYMNASNQHETLETIRETIDTNIIAIDIHQDLLTTLKTYHEQESGSQKSIVHIFEERVGDRLGSDRVLKSKNAAKMEAYTIYTEMKGDTLVQLFTVTNISKGEKENFDNYNDQVGMIQIEAGLTERGVDYERVN
;
A
#
# COMPACT_ATOMS: atom_id res chain seq x y z
N MET A 1 -35.15 -20.96 -28.81
CA MET A 1 -35.23 -20.13 -27.58
C MET A 1 -36.09 -18.91 -27.86
N LYS A 2 -37.01 -18.53 -26.95
CA LYS A 2 -37.74 -17.26 -27.11
C LYS A 2 -36.75 -16.09 -27.09
N LYS A 3 -36.97 -15.08 -27.93
CA LYS A 3 -36.09 -13.89 -28.14
C LYS A 3 -35.68 -13.21 -26.83
N GLU A 4 -36.53 -13.26 -25.82
CA GLU A 4 -36.28 -12.71 -24.48
C GLU A 4 -35.13 -13.43 -23.74
N TYR A 5 -35.04 -14.76 -23.85
CA TYR A 5 -33.95 -15.52 -23.22
C TYR A 5 -32.60 -15.27 -23.90
N GLN A 6 -32.59 -15.05 -25.21
CA GLN A 6 -31.37 -14.69 -25.92
C GLN A 6 -30.83 -13.33 -25.48
N ILE A 7 -31.71 -12.34 -25.28
CA ILE A 7 -31.32 -11.00 -24.82
C ILE A 7 -30.78 -11.05 -23.38
N LEU A 8 -31.41 -11.84 -22.50
CA LEU A 8 -30.93 -12.05 -21.14
C LEU A 8 -29.57 -12.75 -21.12
N LEU A 9 -29.41 -13.86 -21.83
CA LEU A 9 -28.16 -14.63 -21.88
C LEU A 9 -27.01 -13.79 -22.45
N THR A 10 -27.27 -13.02 -23.52
CA THR A 10 -26.27 -12.15 -24.14
C THR A 10 -25.79 -11.09 -23.16
N ASN A 11 -26.69 -10.49 -22.37
CA ASN A 11 -26.30 -9.49 -21.39
C ASN A 11 -25.54 -10.09 -20.20
N VAL A 12 -25.95 -11.27 -19.70
CA VAL A 12 -25.20 -11.97 -18.64
C VAL A 12 -23.78 -12.27 -19.11
N VAL A 13 -23.62 -12.80 -20.32
CA VAL A 13 -22.30 -13.07 -20.91
C VAL A 13 -21.51 -11.79 -21.12
N ALA A 14 -22.13 -10.71 -21.63
CA ALA A 14 -21.47 -9.43 -21.83
C ALA A 14 -20.96 -8.83 -20.50
N CYS A 15 -21.78 -8.79 -19.45
CA CYS A 15 -21.35 -8.34 -18.13
C CYS A 15 -20.19 -9.18 -17.58
N LEU A 16 -20.26 -10.50 -17.75
CA LEU A 16 -19.27 -11.42 -17.24
C LEU A 16 -17.93 -11.30 -17.99
N VAL A 17 -17.96 -11.17 -19.33
CA VAL A 17 -16.78 -10.92 -20.14
C VAL A 17 -16.17 -9.55 -19.84
N LEU A 18 -16.98 -8.49 -19.76
CA LEU A 18 -16.50 -7.15 -19.42
C LEU A 18 -15.86 -7.12 -18.04
N TYR A 19 -16.45 -7.81 -17.05
CA TYR A 19 -15.83 -7.90 -15.73
C TYR A 19 -14.52 -8.69 -15.76
N LEU A 20 -14.53 -9.91 -16.32
CA LEU A 20 -13.36 -10.80 -16.29
C LEU A 20 -12.16 -10.28 -17.07
N VAL A 21 -12.38 -9.67 -18.24
CA VAL A 21 -11.29 -9.09 -19.04
C VAL A 21 -10.58 -7.98 -18.27
N PHE A 22 -11.33 -7.09 -17.64
CA PHE A 22 -10.74 -5.98 -16.90
C PHE A 22 -10.23 -6.40 -15.53
N ALA A 23 -10.80 -7.43 -14.90
CA ALA A 23 -10.24 -8.05 -13.71
C ALA A 23 -8.88 -8.70 -13.99
N TYR A 24 -8.73 -9.36 -15.15
CA TYR A 24 -7.44 -9.92 -15.59
C TYR A 24 -6.38 -8.84 -15.83
N LEU A 25 -6.78 -7.65 -16.28
CA LEU A 25 -5.89 -6.50 -16.49
C LEU A 25 -5.64 -5.68 -15.21
N GLU A 26 -6.05 -6.16 -14.04
CA GLU A 26 -5.96 -5.44 -12.75
C GLU A 26 -6.74 -4.11 -12.73
N LEU A 27 -7.62 -3.91 -13.70
CA LEU A 27 -8.52 -2.76 -13.83
C LEU A 27 -9.93 -3.12 -13.36
N THR A 28 -10.03 -3.77 -12.19
CA THR A 28 -11.29 -4.29 -11.62
C THR A 28 -12.39 -3.23 -11.53
N PHE A 29 -12.04 -1.98 -11.21
CA PHE A 29 -12.97 -0.85 -11.18
C PHE A 29 -13.55 -0.50 -12.55
N VAL A 30 -12.70 -0.50 -13.58
CA VAL A 30 -13.15 -0.24 -14.97
C VAL A 30 -14.06 -1.38 -15.42
N GLY A 31 -13.70 -2.63 -15.10
CA GLY A 31 -14.55 -3.80 -15.36
C GLY A 31 -15.90 -3.72 -14.68
N TYR A 32 -15.94 -3.33 -13.41
CA TYR A 32 -17.16 -3.17 -12.65
C TYR A 32 -18.04 -2.04 -13.22
N GLY A 33 -17.45 -0.88 -13.55
CA GLY A 33 -18.14 0.24 -14.16
C GLY A 33 -18.75 -0.11 -15.53
N LEU A 34 -18.01 -0.85 -16.36
CA LEU A 34 -18.49 -1.32 -17.66
C LEU A 34 -19.61 -2.37 -17.53
N ALA A 35 -19.50 -3.29 -16.55
CA ALA A 35 -20.57 -4.25 -16.26
C ALA A 35 -21.85 -3.55 -15.77
N LEU A 36 -21.72 -2.49 -14.96
CA LEU A 36 -22.84 -1.70 -14.47
C LEU A 36 -23.49 -0.89 -15.61
N ALA A 37 -22.69 -0.31 -16.51
CA ALA A 37 -23.18 0.34 -17.72
C ALA A 37 -23.94 -0.66 -18.63
N ALA A 38 -23.39 -1.86 -18.87
CA ALA A 38 -24.05 -2.90 -19.64
C ALA A 38 -25.38 -3.34 -19.02
N ALA A 39 -25.42 -3.56 -17.70
CA ALA A 39 -26.64 -3.87 -16.96
C ALA A 39 -27.69 -2.75 -17.07
N SER A 40 -27.26 -1.48 -17.04
CA SER A 40 -28.13 -0.31 -17.18
C SER A 40 -28.75 -0.23 -18.58
N VAL A 41 -27.95 -0.45 -19.62
CA VAL A 41 -28.41 -0.50 -21.02
C VAL A 41 -29.40 -1.66 -21.22
N PHE A 42 -29.15 -2.81 -20.59
CA PHE A 42 -30.08 -3.93 -20.62
C PHE A 42 -31.41 -3.62 -19.94
N LEU A 43 -31.39 -3.05 -18.73
CA LEU A 43 -32.62 -2.66 -18.03
C LEU A 43 -33.44 -1.65 -18.86
N TYR A 44 -32.77 -0.70 -19.50
CA TYR A 44 -33.41 0.27 -20.39
C TYR A 44 -34.03 -0.39 -21.64
N THR A 45 -33.29 -1.27 -22.31
CA THR A 45 -33.80 -2.00 -23.50
C THR A 45 -34.95 -2.93 -23.15
N LEU A 46 -34.89 -3.60 -22.00
CA LEU A 46 -35.97 -4.42 -21.46
C LEU A 46 -37.22 -3.58 -21.18
N MET A 47 -37.06 -2.41 -20.55
CA MET A 47 -38.16 -1.47 -20.30
C MET A 47 -38.85 -1.04 -21.61
N LYS A 48 -38.05 -0.71 -22.64
CA LYS A 48 -38.56 -0.34 -23.97
C LYS A 48 -39.32 -1.49 -24.65
N ALA A 49 -38.79 -2.71 -24.55
CA ALA A 49 -39.43 -3.90 -25.12
C ALA A 49 -40.77 -4.21 -24.45
N VAL A 50 -40.80 -4.14 -23.11
CA VAL A 50 -41.99 -4.43 -22.30
C VAL A 50 -43.08 -3.36 -22.48
N ARG A 51 -42.72 -2.09 -22.71
CA ARG A 51 -43.68 -1.00 -22.96
C ARG A 51 -44.66 -1.30 -24.11
N SER A 52 -44.20 -2.00 -25.15
CA SER A 52 -45.03 -2.37 -26.30
C SER A 52 -46.01 -3.52 -26.02
N LYS A 53 -45.82 -4.26 -24.91
CA LYS A 53 -46.60 -5.45 -24.55
C LYS A 53 -47.57 -5.21 -23.38
N ILE A 54 -47.42 -4.11 -22.65
CA ILE A 54 -48.29 -3.77 -21.52
C ILE A 54 -49.45 -2.90 -22.01
N SER A 55 -50.68 -3.42 -21.90
CA SER A 55 -51.89 -2.71 -22.29
C SER A 55 -52.34 -1.70 -21.22
N SER A 56 -52.01 -1.94 -19.94
CA SER A 56 -52.46 -1.12 -18.82
C SER A 56 -51.43 -0.10 -18.35
N LYS A 57 -51.83 1.18 -18.26
CA LYS A 57 -50.99 2.26 -17.72
C LYS A 57 -50.57 2.00 -16.25
N ARG A 58 -51.38 1.25 -15.49
CA ARG A 58 -51.09 0.90 -14.08
C ARG A 58 -50.00 -0.17 -13.99
N GLU A 59 -50.06 -1.21 -14.82
CA GLU A 59 -49.04 -2.26 -14.89
C GLU A 59 -47.68 -1.68 -15.33
N TYR A 60 -47.68 -0.75 -16.29
CA TYR A 60 -46.46 -0.06 -16.71
C TYR A 60 -45.84 0.75 -15.57
N LYS A 61 -46.65 1.47 -14.78
CA LYS A 61 -46.16 2.23 -13.62
C LYS A 61 -45.53 1.31 -12.56
N ILE A 62 -46.15 0.17 -12.28
CA ILE A 62 -45.61 -0.81 -11.31
C ILE A 62 -44.27 -1.37 -11.83
N MET A 63 -44.23 -1.79 -13.09
CA MET A 63 -43.00 -2.32 -13.71
C MET A 63 -41.87 -1.29 -13.73
N ALA A 64 -42.17 -0.05 -14.12
CA ALA A 64 -41.21 1.04 -14.12
C ALA A 64 -40.69 1.35 -12.70
N GLY A 65 -41.57 1.28 -11.69
CA GLY A 65 -41.19 1.41 -10.28
C GLY A 65 -40.23 0.30 -9.83
N VAL A 66 -40.51 -0.96 -10.18
CA VAL A 66 -39.63 -2.10 -9.88
C VAL A 66 -38.27 -1.96 -10.58
N MET A 67 -38.25 -1.57 -11.86
CA MET A 67 -37.01 -1.34 -12.61
C MET A 67 -36.20 -0.18 -12.02
N GLY A 68 -36.86 0.92 -11.65
CA GLY A 68 -36.21 2.05 -10.99
C GLY A 68 -35.63 1.67 -9.64
N TYR A 69 -36.33 0.85 -8.86
CA TYR A 69 -35.84 0.30 -7.60
C TYR A 69 -34.60 -0.59 -7.81
N LEU A 70 -34.65 -1.53 -8.76
CA LEU A 70 -33.50 -2.39 -9.09
C LEU A 70 -32.28 -1.58 -9.51
N PHE A 71 -32.49 -0.52 -10.30
CA PHE A 71 -31.42 0.40 -10.71
C PHE A 71 -30.81 1.14 -9.51
N ALA A 72 -31.65 1.68 -8.62
CA ALA A 72 -31.19 2.38 -7.42
C ALA A 72 -30.39 1.45 -6.48
N VAL A 73 -30.87 0.23 -6.26
CA VAL A 73 -30.17 -0.78 -5.47
C VAL A 73 -28.80 -1.09 -6.08
N ASN A 74 -28.72 -1.27 -7.40
CA ASN A 74 -27.46 -1.57 -8.08
C ASN A 74 -26.43 -0.45 -7.90
N LEU A 75 -26.84 0.81 -8.01
CA LEU A 75 -25.97 1.97 -7.77
C LEU A 75 -25.48 2.04 -6.32
N ILE A 76 -26.36 1.79 -5.34
CA ILE A 76 -25.98 1.80 -3.92
C ILE A 76 -24.94 0.71 -3.63
N PHE A 77 -25.17 -0.52 -4.11
CA PHE A 77 -24.23 -1.62 -3.93
C PHE A 77 -22.88 -1.34 -4.62
N GLY A 78 -22.90 -0.74 -5.81
CA GLY A 78 -21.68 -0.31 -6.49
C GLY A 78 -20.90 0.75 -5.71
N GLY A 79 -21.60 1.73 -5.12
CA GLY A 79 -20.99 2.75 -4.26
C GLY A 79 -20.39 2.17 -2.99
N ILE A 80 -21.08 1.24 -2.32
CA ILE A 80 -20.57 0.56 -1.12
C ILE A 80 -19.31 -0.26 -1.45
N GLN A 81 -19.32 -1.00 -2.56
CA GLN A 81 -18.16 -1.76 -3.02
C GLN A 81 -16.96 -0.84 -3.30
N TYR A 82 -17.19 0.30 -3.95
CA TYR A 82 -16.15 1.30 -4.22
C TYR A 82 -15.55 1.84 -2.91
N MET A 83 -16.39 2.23 -1.95
CA MET A 83 -15.94 2.75 -0.67
C MET A 83 -15.16 1.69 0.12
N ASN A 84 -15.63 0.45 0.15
CA ASN A 84 -14.92 -0.65 0.82
C ASN A 84 -13.55 -0.93 0.18
N ALA A 85 -13.46 -0.91 -1.15
CA ALA A 85 -12.20 -1.12 -1.87
C ALA A 85 -11.22 0.04 -1.62
N SER A 86 -11.69 1.29 -1.59
CA SER A 86 -10.88 2.44 -1.21
C SER A 86 -10.35 2.31 0.23
N ASN A 87 -11.23 1.98 1.17
CA ASN A 87 -10.85 1.79 2.57
C ASN A 87 -9.86 0.64 2.76
N GLN A 88 -10.02 -0.46 1.99
CA GLN A 88 -9.07 -1.57 1.98
C GLN A 88 -7.70 -1.12 1.47
N HIS A 89 -7.65 -0.31 0.41
CA HIS A 89 -6.39 0.21 -0.12
C HIS A 89 -5.66 1.06 0.93
N GLU A 90 -6.35 2.03 1.53
CA GLU A 90 -5.79 2.88 2.60
C GLU A 90 -5.33 2.04 3.79
N THR A 91 -6.14 1.08 4.23
CA THR A 91 -5.79 0.18 5.34
C THR A 91 -4.54 -0.65 5.03
N LEU A 92 -4.40 -1.15 3.80
CA LEU A 92 -3.24 -1.92 3.37
C LEU A 92 -1.97 -1.06 3.32
N GLU A 93 -2.09 0.20 2.87
CA GLU A 93 -0.98 1.16 2.92
C GLU A 93 -0.53 1.42 4.36
N THR A 94 -1.45 1.71 5.29
CA THR A 94 -1.11 1.94 6.70
C THR A 94 -0.51 0.71 7.38
N ILE A 95 -1.04 -0.49 7.10
CA ILE A 95 -0.47 -1.74 7.61
C ILE A 95 0.96 -1.92 7.10
N ARG A 96 1.20 -1.62 5.82
CA ARG A 96 2.53 -1.75 5.22
C ARG A 96 3.51 -0.75 5.80
N GLU A 97 3.12 0.51 5.93
CA GLU A 97 3.91 1.55 6.61
C GLU A 97 4.30 1.12 8.03
N THR A 98 3.34 0.58 8.78
CA THR A 98 3.57 0.11 10.15
C THR A 98 4.55 -1.06 10.19
N ILE A 99 4.41 -2.02 9.27
CA ILE A 99 5.31 -3.17 9.17
C ILE A 99 6.73 -2.71 8.80
N ASP A 100 6.87 -1.86 7.78
CA ASP A 100 8.16 -1.34 7.33
C ASP A 100 8.85 -0.57 8.45
N THR A 101 8.14 0.34 9.11
CA THR A 101 8.67 1.13 10.25
C THR A 101 9.14 0.22 11.39
N ASN A 102 8.34 -0.78 11.78
CA ASN A 102 8.72 -1.70 12.85
C ASN A 102 9.88 -2.61 12.46
N ILE A 103 9.94 -3.07 11.21
CA ILE A 103 11.04 -3.88 10.69
C ILE A 103 12.35 -3.10 10.72
N ILE A 104 12.32 -1.86 10.21
CA ILE A 104 13.46 -0.94 10.20
C ILE A 104 13.94 -0.69 11.63
N ALA A 105 13.01 -0.35 12.52
CA ALA A 105 13.29 -0.13 13.93
C ALA A 105 13.97 -1.36 14.54
N ILE A 106 13.45 -2.57 14.35
CA ILE A 106 14.05 -3.79 14.95
C ILE A 106 15.46 -4.07 14.40
N ASP A 107 15.66 -3.99 13.09
CA ASP A 107 16.95 -4.33 12.46
C ASP A 107 18.06 -3.38 12.91
N ILE A 108 17.74 -2.08 12.96
CA ILE A 108 18.69 -1.04 13.37
C ILE A 108 18.88 -1.02 14.89
N HIS A 109 17.79 -1.13 15.65
CA HIS A 109 17.83 -1.00 17.10
C HIS A 109 18.68 -2.08 17.75
N GLN A 110 18.65 -3.30 17.20
CA GLN A 110 19.51 -4.36 17.70
C GLN A 110 21.00 -4.04 17.49
N ASP A 111 21.38 -3.50 16.33
CA ASP A 111 22.78 -3.16 16.04
C ASP A 111 23.25 -1.99 16.91
N LEU A 112 22.43 -0.95 17.08
CA LEU A 112 22.77 0.23 17.88
C LEU A 112 22.83 -0.10 19.39
N LEU A 113 21.81 -0.75 19.95
CA LEU A 113 21.80 -1.11 21.37
C LEU A 113 22.94 -2.05 21.72
N THR A 114 23.22 -3.03 20.87
CA THR A 114 24.27 -3.98 21.22
C THR A 114 25.65 -3.33 21.08
N THR A 115 25.82 -2.37 20.16
CA THR A 115 27.02 -1.52 20.10
C THR A 115 27.17 -0.70 21.37
N LEU A 116 26.11 -0.05 21.84
CA LEU A 116 26.11 0.72 23.08
C LEU A 116 26.44 -0.16 24.30
N LYS A 117 25.85 -1.36 24.37
CA LYS A 117 26.16 -2.35 25.40
C LYS A 117 27.65 -2.71 25.39
N THR A 118 28.18 -3.07 24.23
CA THR A 118 29.61 -3.39 24.07
C THR A 118 30.49 -2.20 24.44
N TYR A 119 30.08 -0.97 24.14
CA TYR A 119 30.79 0.25 24.53
C TYR A 119 30.91 0.41 26.05
N HIS A 120 29.86 0.11 26.81
CA HIS A 120 29.87 0.23 28.28
C HIS A 120 30.48 -0.99 29.00
N GLU A 121 30.57 -2.15 28.35
CA GLU A 121 31.14 -3.38 28.90
C GLU A 121 32.65 -3.53 28.63
N GLN A 122 33.29 -2.54 28.01
CA GLN A 122 34.71 -2.61 27.68
C GLN A 122 35.59 -2.81 28.92
N GLU A 123 36.57 -3.71 28.83
CA GLU A 123 37.56 -3.89 29.88
C GLU A 123 38.41 -2.61 30.05
N SER A 124 38.71 -2.25 31.30
CA SER A 124 39.57 -1.12 31.65
C SER A 124 40.96 -1.27 31.01
N GLY A 125 41.14 -0.71 29.81
CA GLY A 125 42.40 -0.77 29.06
C GLY A 125 42.23 -0.76 27.54
N SER A 126 41.07 -1.16 27.00
CA SER A 126 40.82 -1.13 25.55
C SER A 126 39.70 -0.14 25.19
N GLN A 127 39.84 1.14 25.54
CA GLN A 127 38.83 2.15 25.18
C GLN A 127 38.79 2.38 23.66
N LYS A 128 37.96 1.59 22.98
CA LYS A 128 37.54 1.80 21.60
C LYS A 128 36.41 2.83 21.59
N SER A 129 36.40 3.70 20.59
CA SER A 129 35.32 4.66 20.37
C SER A 129 34.02 3.93 19.99
N ILE A 130 32.88 4.55 20.25
CA ILE A 130 31.58 3.94 19.92
C ILE A 130 31.41 3.70 18.41
N VAL A 131 31.99 4.59 17.60
CA VAL A 131 32.05 4.47 16.14
C VAL A 131 32.89 3.27 15.72
N HIS A 132 34.06 3.08 16.34
CA HIS A 132 34.91 1.93 16.03
C HIS A 132 34.25 0.60 16.40
N ILE A 133 33.55 0.53 17.53
CA ILE A 133 32.80 -0.68 17.94
C ILE A 133 31.64 -0.95 16.97
N PHE A 134 30.97 0.11 16.51
CA PHE A 134 29.93 -0.02 15.49
C PHE A 134 30.51 -0.59 14.20
N GLU A 135 31.58 0.02 13.66
CA GLU A 135 32.24 -0.41 12.42
C GLU A 135 32.72 -1.87 12.49
N GLU A 136 33.35 -2.27 13.60
CA GLU A 136 33.80 -3.65 13.82
C GLU A 136 32.62 -4.64 13.81
N ARG A 137 31.48 -4.22 14.38
CA ARG A 137 30.28 -5.05 14.45
C ARG A 137 29.59 -5.21 13.09
N VAL A 138 29.47 -4.13 12.34
CA VAL A 138 28.77 -4.13 11.06
C VAL A 138 29.66 -4.44 9.87
N GLY A 139 30.98 -4.53 10.08
CA GLY A 139 32.06 -4.67 9.08
C GLY A 139 31.65 -5.21 7.72
N ASP A 140 31.37 -6.51 7.62
CA ASP A 140 31.07 -7.17 6.33
C ASP A 140 29.76 -6.73 5.67
N ARG A 141 28.86 -6.11 6.45
CA ARG A 141 27.57 -5.58 5.99
C ARG A 141 27.66 -4.11 5.60
N LEU A 142 28.66 -3.38 6.08
CA LEU A 142 28.87 -1.98 5.72
C LEU A 142 29.60 -1.91 4.38
N GLY A 143 28.88 -1.53 3.33
CA GLY A 143 29.45 -1.31 2.02
C GLY A 143 30.43 -0.14 1.99
N SER A 144 31.28 -0.11 0.96
CA SER A 144 32.21 1.00 0.71
C SER A 144 31.51 2.34 0.43
N ASP A 145 30.24 2.28 0.05
CA ASP A 145 29.31 3.39 -0.18
C ASP A 145 28.58 3.83 1.11
N ARG A 146 28.99 3.32 2.27
CA ARG A 146 28.32 3.53 3.57
C ARG A 146 26.87 3.03 3.62
N VAL A 147 26.48 2.16 2.68
CA VAL A 147 25.19 1.48 2.74
C VAL A 147 25.32 0.23 3.60
N LEU A 148 24.51 0.15 4.65
CA LEU A 148 24.45 -0.99 5.55
C LEU A 148 23.46 -2.03 5.01
N LYS A 149 23.95 -3.22 4.67
CA LYS A 149 23.11 -4.34 4.25
C LYS A 149 22.30 -4.87 5.44
N SER A 150 20.99 -5.06 5.27
CA SER A 150 20.15 -5.70 6.29
C SER A 150 20.66 -7.12 6.60
N LYS A 151 20.50 -7.58 7.85
CA LYS A 151 20.76 -8.99 8.21
C LYS A 151 19.83 -9.96 7.49
N ASN A 152 18.67 -9.49 7.04
CA ASN A 152 17.67 -10.28 6.36
C ASN A 152 17.64 -9.93 4.87
N ALA A 153 18.21 -10.80 4.03
CA ALA A 153 18.28 -10.62 2.58
C ALA A 153 16.89 -10.43 1.93
N ALA A 154 15.85 -11.10 2.44
CA ALA A 154 14.47 -10.93 1.96
C ALA A 154 13.87 -9.53 2.22
N LYS A 155 14.49 -8.74 3.12
CA LYS A 155 14.05 -7.39 3.48
C LYS A 155 14.79 -6.28 2.72
N MET A 156 15.84 -6.62 1.97
CA MET A 156 16.68 -5.65 1.26
C MET A 156 15.94 -4.91 0.13
N GLU A 157 14.86 -5.46 -0.40
CA GLU A 157 14.04 -4.78 -1.41
C GLU A 157 13.09 -3.73 -0.80
N ALA A 158 12.86 -3.77 0.51
CA ALA A 158 11.90 -2.89 1.19
C ALA A 158 12.51 -1.56 1.64
N TYR A 159 13.80 -1.54 2.00
CA TYR A 159 14.48 -0.34 2.48
C TYR A 159 16.00 -0.40 2.28
N THR A 160 16.62 0.78 2.26
CA THR A 160 18.07 1.00 2.25
C THR A 160 18.48 1.76 3.50
N ILE A 161 19.56 1.32 4.16
CA ILE A 161 20.13 2.00 5.34
C ILE A 161 21.42 2.69 4.91
N TYR A 162 21.44 4.02 4.96
CA TYR A 162 22.64 4.84 4.79
C TYR A 162 23.27 5.15 6.14
N THR A 163 24.60 5.14 6.21
CA THR A 163 25.34 5.37 7.45
C THR A 163 26.21 6.61 7.35
N GLU A 164 26.08 7.52 8.32
CA GLU A 164 27.00 8.63 8.51
C GLU A 164 27.69 8.53 9.86
N MET A 165 28.99 8.83 9.90
CA MET A 165 29.78 8.81 11.12
C MET A 165 30.44 10.18 11.30
N LYS A 166 30.19 10.80 12.45
CA LYS A 166 30.72 12.13 12.77
C LYS A 166 31.82 12.00 13.81
N GLY A 167 33.05 11.84 13.31
CA GLY A 167 34.23 11.58 14.15
C GLY A 167 34.09 10.25 14.89
N ASP A 168 34.47 10.23 16.17
CA ASP A 168 34.47 9.05 17.03
C ASP A 168 33.26 8.95 17.97
N THR A 169 32.32 9.90 17.90
CA THR A 169 31.30 10.10 18.97
C THR A 169 29.87 9.85 18.53
N LEU A 170 29.59 9.80 17.22
CA LEU A 170 28.24 9.71 16.68
C LEU A 170 28.18 8.84 15.43
N VAL A 171 27.27 7.86 15.46
CA VAL A 171 26.83 7.10 14.30
C VAL A 171 25.38 7.51 14.00
N GLN A 172 25.10 7.96 12.79
CA GLN A 172 23.76 8.26 12.28
C GLN A 172 23.39 7.24 11.20
N LEU A 173 22.16 6.72 11.27
CA LEU A 173 21.60 5.82 10.28
C LEU A 173 20.35 6.45 9.70
N PHE A 174 20.31 6.56 8.36
CA PHE A 174 19.16 7.03 7.62
C PHE A 174 18.55 5.86 6.88
N THR A 175 17.32 5.52 7.23
CA THR A 175 16.62 4.43 6.54
C THR A 175 15.58 4.99 5.60
N VAL A 176 15.68 4.62 4.34
CA VAL A 176 14.78 5.03 3.28
C VAL A 176 14.07 3.81 2.71
N THR A 177 12.74 3.91 2.58
CA THR A 177 11.93 2.92 1.86
C THR A 177 11.60 3.43 0.46
N ASN A 178 11.56 2.52 -0.51
CA ASN A 178 11.13 2.82 -1.88
C ASN A 178 9.62 2.58 -2.09
N ILE A 179 8.91 2.15 -1.04
CA ILE A 179 7.58 1.57 -1.17
C ILE A 179 6.53 2.34 -0.37
N SER A 180 6.89 2.81 0.82
CA SER A 180 5.96 3.48 1.73
C SER A 180 6.15 5.01 1.70
N LYS A 181 5.04 5.73 1.54
CA LYS A 181 5.03 7.20 1.51
C LYS A 181 5.12 7.78 2.93
N GLY A 182 5.84 8.89 3.09
CA GLY A 182 5.90 9.66 4.33
C GLY A 182 4.73 10.63 4.47
N GLU A 183 4.62 11.29 5.63
CA GLU A 183 3.50 12.19 5.92
C GLU A 183 3.58 13.50 5.11
N LYS A 184 4.79 13.94 4.73
CA LYS A 184 5.00 15.13 3.90
C LYS A 184 5.31 14.72 2.46
N GLU A 185 4.39 15.01 1.56
CA GLU A 185 4.50 14.70 0.12
C GLU A 185 5.66 15.40 -0.60
N ASN A 186 6.20 16.49 -0.04
CA ASN A 186 7.29 17.29 -0.64
C ASN A 186 8.62 17.15 0.11
N PHE A 187 8.77 16.15 0.98
CA PHE A 187 10.02 15.93 1.69
C PHE A 187 11.00 15.15 0.82
N ASP A 188 12.17 15.75 0.58
CA ASP A 188 13.30 15.09 -0.05
C ASP A 188 14.06 14.29 0.99
N ASN A 189 14.08 12.97 0.83
CA ASN A 189 14.80 12.08 1.73
C ASN A 189 16.30 12.00 1.37
N TYR A 190 17.04 11.16 2.11
CA TYR A 190 18.50 11.01 1.97
C TYR A 190 18.98 10.61 0.58
N ASN A 191 18.15 9.96 -0.25
CA ASN A 191 18.49 9.56 -1.61
C ASN A 191 17.72 10.37 -2.68
N ASP A 192 17.31 11.61 -2.34
CA ASP A 192 16.61 12.55 -3.20
C ASP A 192 15.26 12.05 -3.74
N GLN A 193 14.66 11.03 -3.11
CA GLN A 193 13.28 10.64 -3.38
C GLN A 193 12.31 11.49 -2.58
N VAL A 194 11.27 11.94 -3.27
CA VAL A 194 10.28 12.86 -2.73
C VAL A 194 9.12 12.09 -2.11
N GLY A 195 8.74 12.45 -0.89
CA GLY A 195 7.53 11.96 -0.23
C GLY A 195 7.62 10.54 0.31
N MET A 196 8.83 9.99 0.46
CA MET A 196 9.06 8.67 1.04
C MET A 196 9.39 8.74 2.54
N ILE A 197 9.14 7.65 3.27
CA ILE A 197 9.48 7.58 4.70
C ILE A 197 11.00 7.62 4.86
N GLN A 198 11.44 8.43 5.82
CA GLN A 198 12.81 8.42 6.35
C GLN A 198 12.78 8.30 7.87
N ILE A 199 13.52 7.32 8.39
CA ILE A 199 13.77 7.17 9.82
C ILE A 199 15.24 7.45 10.06
N GLU A 200 15.51 8.39 10.97
CA GLU A 200 16.84 8.71 11.45
C GLU A 200 17.06 8.03 12.82
N ALA A 201 18.19 7.35 12.97
CA ALA A 201 18.63 6.82 14.25
C ALA A 201 20.03 7.32 14.58
N GLY A 202 20.21 7.88 15.76
CA GLY A 202 21.47 8.41 16.26
C GLY A 202 22.02 7.58 17.42
N LEU A 203 23.26 7.12 17.33
CA LEU A 203 23.96 6.42 18.40
C LEU A 203 25.11 7.28 18.92
N THR A 204 25.07 7.54 20.22
CA THR A 204 26.13 8.22 20.98
C THR A 204 26.49 7.40 22.21
N GLU A 205 27.59 7.76 22.88
CA GLU A 205 27.98 7.14 24.16
C GLU A 205 26.91 7.26 25.26
N ARG A 206 25.96 8.19 25.12
CA ARG A 206 24.89 8.42 26.11
C ARG A 206 23.67 7.54 25.87
N GLY A 207 23.49 7.04 24.65
CA GLY A 207 22.25 6.36 24.28
C GLY A 207 21.99 6.33 22.78
N VAL A 208 20.84 5.76 22.44
CA VAL A 208 20.31 5.71 21.09
C VAL A 208 19.04 6.54 20.99
N ASP A 209 18.95 7.38 19.97
CA ASP A 209 17.78 8.19 19.65
C ASP A 209 17.20 7.78 18.30
N TYR A 210 15.88 7.92 18.15
CA TYR A 210 15.14 7.56 16.94
C TYR A 210 14.12 8.64 16.63
N GLU A 211 14.23 9.23 15.44
CA GLU A 211 13.31 10.25 14.97
C GLU A 211 12.77 9.90 13.59
N ARG A 212 11.44 9.92 13.45
CA ARG A 212 10.78 9.90 12.14
C ARG A 212 10.89 11.31 11.56
N VAL A 213 11.62 11.46 10.47
CA VAL A 213 11.88 12.79 9.86
C VAL A 213 10.73 13.20 8.93
N ASN A 214 10.02 12.20 8.38
CA ASN A 214 8.90 12.36 7.47
C ASN A 214 7.83 11.28 7.64
#